data_AF-A0A9D8RH58-F1
#
_entry.id   AF-A0A9D8RH58-F1
#
_cell.length_a   1.000
_cell.length_b   1.000
_cell.length_c   1.000
_cell.angle_alpha   90.00
_cell.angle_beta   90.00
_cell.angle_gamma   90.00
#
_symmetry.space_group_name_H-M   'P 1'
#
loop_
_entity.id
_entity.type
_entity.pdbx_description
1 polymer ?
#
loop_
_entity_poly.entity_id
_entity_poly.type
_entity_poly.pdbx_seq_one_letter_code
_entity_poly.pdbx_strand_id
1 'polypeptide(L)'
;MKKSIGKYKTLLLILISILCALVCAELIIAFHIHKNNQKTVFFSQISMKRPLDLTNRIHFSANPTETLENDSNSFITIMDCSLMNTKRQDFSSWTIQVHVPEDTRINNAWNCNIMLDGQTLSITPRGSENDVIKHNTEVTFGFMLKSKKTINFNAAKIYGKFRQKLLYTKAFVAILVIIVLIIIGMFALSILYKFYKGRLNQALEQVRHENIIIQQTMSTFSSFIDNKDPYTRGHSHRVANYTREMYKRMGFSPKEQQYAYYAGLMHDIGKITIKDEVLNKTTRLSTDEWEMIQKHTINGAELLKNFTILPLINDAVLYHHERYDGTGYINRLKGEDIPLIARTVCIADSYDAMATNRCYRLKFSEERIINELTRCAGKQFDPKIVPVMVSIISDGTVYKL
;
A
#
# COMPACT_ATOMS: atom_id res chain seq x y z
N MET A 1 -9.94 -14.07 3.37
CA MET A 1 -8.64 -13.94 2.64
C MET A 1 -8.60 -14.64 1.28
N LYS A 2 -8.95 -15.93 1.14
CA LYS A 2 -8.85 -16.69 -0.14
C LYS A 2 -9.56 -16.04 -1.35
N LYS A 3 -10.81 -15.55 -1.20
CA LYS A 3 -11.55 -14.88 -2.29
C LYS A 3 -10.91 -13.57 -2.78
N SER A 4 -10.25 -12.83 -1.89
CA SER A 4 -9.56 -11.58 -2.23
C SER A 4 -8.30 -11.87 -3.06
N ILE A 5 -7.48 -12.83 -2.61
CA ILE A 5 -6.25 -13.25 -3.31
C ILE A 5 -6.54 -13.76 -4.73
N GLY A 6 -7.67 -14.44 -4.93
CA GLY A 6 -8.11 -14.90 -6.25
C GLY A 6 -8.32 -13.75 -7.25
N LYS A 7 -9.07 -12.71 -6.87
CA LYS A 7 -9.32 -11.55 -7.75
C LYS A 7 -8.05 -10.81 -8.16
N TYR A 8 -7.10 -10.69 -7.23
CA TYR A 8 -5.81 -10.03 -7.49
C TYR A 8 -4.90 -10.86 -8.41
N LYS A 9 -4.91 -12.20 -8.29
CA LYS A 9 -4.23 -13.08 -9.25
C LYS A 9 -4.81 -12.95 -10.65
N THR A 10 -6.13 -12.92 -10.78
CA THR A 10 -6.79 -12.75 -12.09
C THR A 10 -6.43 -11.40 -12.72
N LEU A 11 -6.44 -10.31 -11.95
CA LEU A 11 -6.05 -8.99 -12.44
C LEU A 11 -4.59 -8.94 -12.91
N LEU A 12 -3.67 -9.55 -12.15
CA LEU A 12 -2.26 -9.65 -12.53
C LEU A 12 -2.06 -10.45 -13.81
N LEU A 13 -2.76 -11.58 -13.97
CA LEU A 13 -2.71 -12.40 -15.18
C LEU A 13 -3.25 -11.67 -16.40
N ILE A 14 -4.34 -10.89 -16.25
CA ILE A 14 -4.89 -10.04 -17.31
C ILE A 14 -3.88 -8.96 -17.72
N LEU A 15 -3.21 -8.33 -16.75
CA LEU A 15 -2.19 -7.30 -17.03
C LEU A 15 -0.98 -7.89 -17.77
N ILE A 16 -0.52 -9.07 -17.36
CA ILE A 16 0.58 -9.78 -18.04
C ILE A 16 0.16 -10.19 -19.46
N SER A 17 -1.08 -10.65 -19.67
CA SER A 17 -1.52 -11.06 -21.01
C SER A 17 -1.65 -9.88 -21.97
N ILE A 18 -2.15 -8.74 -21.50
CA ILE A 18 -2.21 -7.49 -22.28
C ILE A 18 -0.79 -7.04 -22.66
N LEU A 19 0.16 -7.11 -21.72
CA LEU A 19 1.56 -6.77 -21.98
C LEU A 19 2.19 -7.66 -23.05
N CYS A 20 2.01 -8.99 -22.95
CA CYS A 20 2.51 -9.93 -23.94
C CYS A 20 1.93 -9.65 -25.33
N ALA A 21 0.63 -9.31 -25.42
CA ALA A 21 0.00 -8.96 -26.69
C ALA A 21 0.62 -7.70 -27.32
N LEU A 22 0.90 -6.67 -26.52
CA LEU A 22 1.53 -5.43 -27.00
C LEU A 22 2.97 -5.66 -27.49
N VAL A 23 3.76 -6.46 -26.77
CA VAL A 23 5.13 -6.83 -27.19
C VAL A 23 5.12 -7.63 -28.49
N CYS A 24 4.21 -8.60 -28.62
CA CYS A 24 4.06 -9.37 -29.86
C CYS A 24 3.67 -8.49 -31.05
N ALA A 25 2.77 -7.53 -30.87
CA ALA A 25 2.38 -6.59 -31.92
C ALA A 25 3.57 -5.77 -32.43
N GLU A 26 4.41 -5.26 -31.53
CA GLU A 26 5.63 -4.53 -31.88
C GLU A 26 6.66 -5.38 -32.63
N LEU A 27 6.88 -6.64 -32.20
CA LEU A 27 7.77 -7.56 -32.90
C LEU A 27 7.31 -7.85 -34.33
N ILE A 28 5.99 -7.99 -34.54
CA ILE A 28 5.41 -8.16 -35.87
C ILE A 28 5.64 -6.92 -36.74
N ILE A 29 5.44 -5.72 -36.19
CA ILE A 29 5.70 -4.46 -36.91
C ILE A 29 7.19 -4.34 -37.27
N ALA A 30 8.09 -4.61 -36.32
CA ALA A 30 9.54 -4.57 -36.57
C ALA A 30 9.97 -5.57 -37.66
N PHE A 31 9.41 -6.79 -37.64
CA PHE A 31 9.66 -7.81 -38.66
C PHE A 31 9.14 -7.38 -40.04
N HIS A 32 7.93 -6.80 -40.11
CA HIS A 32 7.37 -6.31 -41.36
C HIS A 32 8.20 -5.17 -41.96
N ILE A 33 8.68 -4.24 -41.12
CA ILE A 33 9.60 -3.18 -41.55
C ILE A 33 10.91 -3.76 -42.09
N HIS A 34 11.49 -4.75 -41.40
CA HIS A 34 12.71 -5.40 -41.87
C HIS A 34 12.52 -6.07 -43.24
N LYS A 35 11.40 -6.78 -43.44
CA LYS A 35 11.06 -7.40 -44.73
C LYS A 35 10.87 -6.36 -45.84
N ASN A 36 10.21 -5.24 -45.56
CA ASN A 36 9.97 -4.17 -46.54
C ASN A 36 11.25 -3.41 -46.97
N ASN A 37 12.32 -3.48 -46.17
CA ASN A 37 13.62 -2.88 -46.52
C ASN A 37 14.46 -3.76 -47.49
N GLN A 38 13.91 -4.86 -48.03
CA GLN A 38 14.58 -5.73 -49.01
C GLN A 38 14.42 -5.22 -50.46
N LYS A 39 15.27 -5.72 -51.38
CA LYS A 39 15.27 -5.32 -52.80
C LYS A 39 13.92 -5.62 -53.45
N THR A 40 13.26 -4.61 -54.01
CA THR A 40 11.99 -4.74 -54.73
C THR A 40 12.19 -4.48 -56.23
N VAL A 41 11.48 -5.20 -57.08
CA VAL A 41 11.52 -5.06 -58.55
C VAL A 41 10.26 -4.33 -59.03
N PHE A 42 10.44 -3.30 -59.86
CA PHE A 42 9.36 -2.56 -60.50
C PHE A 42 9.51 -2.61 -62.01
N PHE A 43 8.38 -2.70 -62.70
CA PHE A 43 8.30 -2.50 -64.14
C PHE A 43 7.72 -1.11 -64.38
N SER A 44 8.47 -0.24 -65.05
CA SER A 44 7.97 1.06 -65.48
C SER A 44 7.90 1.10 -67.00
N GLN A 45 6.73 1.45 -67.53
CA GLN A 45 6.66 1.97 -68.89
C GLN A 45 7.32 3.34 -68.91
N ILE A 46 8.17 3.57 -69.90
CA ILE A 46 8.93 4.81 -70.03
C ILE A 46 8.05 5.80 -70.77
N SER A 47 7.69 6.90 -70.10
CA SER A 47 6.85 7.96 -70.67
C SER A 47 7.71 9.16 -71.01
N MET A 48 7.46 9.77 -72.19
CA MET A 48 8.12 11.01 -72.61
C MET A 48 7.60 12.27 -71.90
N LYS A 49 6.49 12.18 -71.16
CA LYS A 49 5.91 13.29 -70.39
C LYS A 49 6.02 13.03 -68.90
N ARG A 50 6.32 14.10 -68.14
CA ARG A 50 6.28 14.08 -66.67
C ARG A 50 4.89 13.57 -66.26
N PRO A 51 4.79 12.49 -65.46
CA PRO A 51 3.50 11.95 -65.08
C PRO A 51 2.74 13.00 -64.27
N LEU A 52 1.55 13.41 -64.73
CA LEU A 52 0.62 14.23 -63.96
C LEU A 52 -0.08 13.43 -62.85
N ASP A 53 0.05 12.10 -62.88
CA ASP A 53 -0.66 11.20 -61.97
C ASP A 53 0.17 10.91 -60.71
N LEU A 54 -0.37 11.31 -59.55
CA LEU A 54 0.20 11.19 -58.20
C LEU A 54 0.14 9.75 -57.65
N THR A 55 0.30 8.75 -58.51
CA THR A 55 0.29 7.34 -58.07
C THR A 55 1.57 7.03 -57.28
N ASN A 56 1.42 6.37 -56.13
CA ASN A 56 2.48 5.97 -55.19
C ASN A 56 3.48 4.97 -55.82
N ARG A 57 4.35 5.45 -56.72
CA ARG A 57 5.20 4.65 -57.61
C ARG A 57 6.60 5.27 -57.75
N ILE A 58 7.50 4.52 -58.39
CA ILE A 58 8.78 5.03 -58.86
C ILE A 58 8.61 5.29 -60.36
N HIS A 59 8.93 6.50 -60.81
CA HIS A 59 8.79 6.89 -62.21
C HIS A 59 10.17 7.06 -62.82
N PHE A 60 10.44 6.32 -63.90
CA PHE A 60 11.63 6.49 -64.72
C PHE A 60 11.23 7.09 -66.07
N SER A 61 11.85 8.20 -66.42
CA SER A 61 11.76 8.79 -67.76
C SER A 61 13.14 8.80 -68.40
N ALA A 62 13.18 8.55 -69.71
CA ALA A 62 14.40 8.60 -70.51
C ALA A 62 14.00 9.18 -71.87
N ASN A 63 14.49 10.37 -72.16
CA ASN A 63 14.16 11.11 -73.37
C ASN A 63 15.42 11.28 -74.22
N PRO A 64 15.38 10.96 -75.53
CA PRO A 64 16.47 11.28 -76.43
C PRO A 64 16.49 12.79 -76.65
N THR A 65 17.56 13.46 -76.24
CA THR A 65 17.73 14.92 -76.37
C THR A 65 18.28 15.28 -77.75
N GLU A 66 19.17 14.44 -78.29
CA GLU A 66 19.76 14.61 -79.60
C GLU A 66 20.14 13.24 -80.18
N THR A 67 19.90 13.03 -81.47
CA THR A 67 20.41 11.86 -82.19
C THR A 67 21.20 12.36 -83.40
N LEU A 68 22.53 12.28 -83.30
CA LEU A 68 23.43 12.68 -84.38
C LEU A 68 23.74 11.47 -85.25
N GLU A 69 23.48 11.59 -86.53
CA GLU A 69 23.93 10.64 -87.54
C GLU A 69 25.39 10.96 -87.88
N ASN A 70 26.27 9.99 -87.68
CA ASN A 70 27.68 10.12 -88.02
C ASN A 70 27.94 9.50 -89.39
N ASP A 71 28.88 10.05 -90.19
CA ASP A 71 29.22 9.65 -91.58
C ASP A 71 29.50 8.14 -91.80
N SER A 72 29.60 7.36 -90.73
CA SER A 72 29.86 5.93 -90.67
C SER A 72 28.61 5.05 -90.42
N ASN A 73 27.39 5.51 -90.75
CA ASN A 73 26.13 4.75 -90.62
C ASN A 73 25.80 4.33 -89.16
N SER A 74 26.12 5.19 -88.20
CA SER A 74 25.88 4.96 -86.77
C SER A 74 25.28 6.19 -86.11
N PHE A 75 24.29 5.98 -85.26
CA PHE A 75 23.62 7.01 -84.47
C PHE A 75 24.27 7.14 -83.10
N ILE A 76 24.54 8.38 -82.69
CA ILE A 76 24.87 8.72 -81.31
C ILE A 76 23.61 9.31 -80.69
N THR A 77 23.05 8.62 -79.69
CA THR A 77 21.87 9.10 -78.96
C THR A 77 22.28 9.58 -77.58
N ILE A 78 21.99 10.86 -77.31
CA ILE A 78 22.10 11.46 -75.98
C ILE A 78 20.77 11.22 -75.26
N MET A 79 20.83 10.58 -74.09
CA MET A 79 19.66 10.28 -73.27
C MET A 79 19.70 11.09 -71.98
N ASP A 80 18.70 11.94 -71.78
CA ASP A 80 18.42 12.58 -70.49
C ASP A 80 17.37 11.78 -69.74
N CYS A 81 17.72 11.35 -68.54
CA CYS A 81 16.93 10.48 -67.72
C CYS A 81 16.57 11.14 -66.38
N SER A 82 15.39 10.82 -65.87
CA SER A 82 15.01 11.17 -64.49
C SER A 82 14.37 9.99 -63.78
N LEU A 83 14.69 9.85 -62.49
CA LEU A 83 14.11 8.88 -61.59
C LEU A 83 13.44 9.63 -60.43
N MET A 84 12.11 9.59 -60.37
CA MET A 84 11.30 10.29 -59.38
C MET A 84 10.64 9.31 -58.40
N ASN A 85 10.69 9.65 -57.12
CA ASN A 85 10.04 8.88 -56.06
C ASN A 85 8.79 9.62 -55.55
N THR A 86 7.60 9.16 -55.91
CA THR A 86 6.34 9.70 -55.34
C THR A 86 5.90 8.92 -54.10
N LYS A 87 6.61 7.86 -53.69
CA LYS A 87 6.30 7.12 -52.47
C LYS A 87 6.70 7.90 -51.22
N ARG A 88 5.94 7.72 -50.14
CA ARG A 88 6.24 8.30 -48.81
C ARG A 88 7.52 7.77 -48.15
N GLN A 89 8.09 6.70 -48.69
CA GLN A 89 9.30 6.06 -48.18
C GLN A 89 10.50 6.45 -49.05
N ASP A 90 11.66 6.67 -48.42
CA ASP A 90 12.90 6.96 -49.14
C ASP A 90 13.31 5.73 -49.97
N PHE A 91 13.68 5.93 -51.23
CA PHE A 91 14.12 4.87 -52.15
C PHE A 91 15.64 4.91 -52.30
N SER A 92 16.32 3.79 -52.11
CA SER A 92 17.78 3.73 -52.09
C SER A 92 18.37 2.50 -52.76
N SER A 93 19.68 2.50 -53.04
CA SER A 93 20.38 1.36 -53.65
C SER A 93 19.73 0.93 -54.96
N TRP A 94 19.41 1.91 -55.79
CA TRP A 94 18.62 1.69 -56.99
C TRP A 94 19.47 1.22 -58.16
N THR A 95 18.87 0.44 -59.06
CA THR A 95 19.49 -0.03 -60.29
C THR A 95 18.42 -0.10 -61.37
N ILE A 96 18.68 0.47 -62.53
CA ILE A 96 17.74 0.45 -63.65
C ILE A 96 18.34 -0.43 -64.74
N GLN A 97 17.55 -1.38 -65.24
CA GLN A 97 17.93 -2.24 -66.35
C GLN A 97 16.99 -1.97 -67.52
N VAL A 98 17.59 -1.61 -68.65
CA VAL A 98 16.89 -1.40 -69.92
C VAL A 98 17.51 -2.27 -71.00
N HIS A 99 16.70 -2.67 -71.97
CA HIS A 99 17.16 -3.44 -73.12
C HIS A 99 17.69 -2.51 -74.20
N VAL A 100 18.85 -2.84 -74.78
CA VAL A 100 19.50 -2.10 -75.85
C VAL A 100 19.85 -3.03 -77.03
N PRO A 101 19.92 -2.50 -78.27
CA PRO A 101 20.39 -3.27 -79.42
C PRO A 101 21.78 -3.89 -79.22
N GLU A 102 22.02 -5.04 -79.83
CA GLU A 102 23.25 -5.84 -79.73
C GLU A 102 24.56 -5.10 -80.08
N ASP A 103 24.46 -4.08 -80.92
CA ASP A 103 25.58 -3.31 -81.44
C ASP A 103 25.83 -2.01 -80.65
N THR A 104 25.14 -1.84 -79.51
CA THR A 104 25.25 -0.66 -78.68
C THR A 104 26.60 -0.59 -77.99
N ARG A 105 27.23 0.59 -78.02
CA ARG A 105 28.43 0.91 -77.25
C ARG A 105 28.19 2.11 -76.36
N ILE A 106 28.73 2.03 -75.15
CA ILE A 106 28.73 3.15 -74.20
C ILE A 106 29.77 4.18 -74.67
N ASN A 107 29.35 5.43 -74.82
CA ASN A 107 30.26 6.54 -75.15
C ASN A 107 30.60 7.36 -73.90
N ASN A 108 29.59 7.84 -73.16
CA ASN A 108 29.81 8.65 -71.96
C ASN A 108 28.60 8.55 -70.99
N ALA A 109 28.79 8.93 -69.73
CA ALA A 109 27.74 9.05 -68.72
C ALA A 109 28.05 10.12 -67.66
N TRP A 110 27.02 10.81 -67.18
CA TRP A 110 27.10 11.76 -66.07
C TRP A 110 26.03 11.48 -65.03
N ASN A 111 26.34 11.78 -63.77
CA ASN A 111 25.49 11.55 -62.58
C ASN A 111 24.99 10.11 -62.37
N CYS A 112 25.49 9.15 -63.17
CA CYS A 112 25.24 7.72 -63.03
C CYS A 112 26.48 6.91 -63.44
N ASN A 113 26.51 5.64 -63.04
CA ASN A 113 27.42 4.63 -63.55
C ASN A 113 26.62 3.68 -64.44
N ILE A 114 27.16 3.36 -65.62
CA ILE A 114 26.51 2.48 -66.59
C ILE A 114 27.41 1.28 -66.91
N MET A 115 26.78 0.11 -67.02
CA MET A 115 27.43 -1.15 -67.41
C MET A 115 26.57 -1.82 -68.47
N LEU A 116 27.20 -2.30 -69.55
CA LEU A 116 26.53 -3.05 -70.60
C LEU A 116 26.94 -4.52 -70.51
N ASP A 117 25.95 -5.39 -70.33
CA ASP A 117 26.13 -6.84 -70.33
C ASP A 117 25.19 -7.46 -71.39
N GLY A 118 25.78 -7.86 -72.52
CA GLY A 118 25.04 -8.24 -73.73
C GLY A 118 24.09 -7.11 -74.19
N GLN A 119 22.79 -7.40 -74.22
CA GLN A 119 21.74 -6.44 -74.60
C GLN A 119 21.10 -5.74 -73.38
N THR A 120 21.68 -5.86 -72.18
CA THR A 120 21.13 -5.23 -70.96
C THR A 120 22.05 -4.11 -70.48
N LEU A 121 21.53 -2.89 -70.50
CA LEU A 121 22.19 -1.73 -69.91
C LEU A 121 21.74 -1.58 -68.45
N SER A 122 22.67 -1.71 -67.51
CA SER A 122 22.46 -1.48 -66.09
C SER A 122 22.96 -0.09 -65.69
N ILE A 123 22.08 0.72 -65.13
CA ILE A 123 22.33 2.09 -64.67
C ILE A 123 22.24 2.11 -63.15
N THR A 124 23.26 2.67 -62.49
CA THR A 124 23.38 2.75 -61.03
C THR A 124 23.74 4.18 -60.60
N PRO A 125 23.42 4.59 -59.36
CA PRO A 125 23.75 5.93 -58.87
C PRO A 125 25.28 6.13 -58.82
N ARG A 126 25.71 7.35 -59.11
CA ARG A 126 27.10 7.78 -58.90
C ARG A 126 27.17 8.70 -57.69
N GLY A 127 27.91 8.26 -56.66
CA GLY A 127 28.04 8.98 -55.38
C GLY A 127 26.90 8.71 -54.39
N SER A 128 27.14 8.97 -53.10
CA SER A 128 26.19 8.71 -52.01
C SER A 128 24.96 9.63 -52.03
N GLU A 129 25.07 10.82 -52.64
CA GLU A 129 23.97 11.80 -52.70
C GLU A 129 22.87 11.35 -53.67
N ASN A 130 23.24 10.72 -54.79
CA ASN A 130 22.29 10.23 -55.79
C ASN A 130 21.75 8.83 -55.45
N ASP A 131 22.28 8.15 -54.43
CA ASP A 131 21.81 6.82 -54.02
C ASP A 131 20.44 6.87 -53.35
N VAL A 132 20.10 7.96 -52.64
CA VAL A 132 18.85 8.06 -51.86
C VAL A 132 17.91 9.11 -52.45
N ILE A 133 16.76 8.66 -52.95
CA ILE A 133 15.69 9.49 -53.49
C ILE A 133 14.60 9.63 -52.44
N LYS A 134 14.50 10.82 -51.82
CA LYS A 134 13.49 11.14 -50.81
C LYS A 134 12.09 11.24 -51.42
N HIS A 135 11.07 11.19 -50.56
CA HIS A 135 9.69 11.43 -51.00
C HIS A 135 9.54 12.74 -51.78
N ASN A 136 8.92 12.65 -52.95
CA ASN A 136 8.61 13.75 -53.86
C ASN A 136 9.84 14.49 -54.39
N THR A 137 10.97 13.78 -54.50
CA THR A 137 12.20 14.27 -55.13
C THR A 137 12.54 13.43 -56.36
N GLU A 138 13.35 13.99 -57.26
CA GLU A 138 13.83 13.33 -58.46
C GLU A 138 15.35 13.45 -58.57
N VAL A 139 15.98 12.44 -59.16
CA VAL A 139 17.39 12.46 -59.54
C VAL A 139 17.45 12.46 -61.06
N THR A 140 18.23 13.38 -61.62
CA THR A 140 18.47 13.48 -63.06
C THR A 140 19.87 13.02 -63.41
N PHE A 141 19.99 12.25 -64.48
CA PHE A 141 21.24 11.71 -64.98
C PHE A 141 21.12 11.48 -66.48
N GLY A 142 22.25 11.29 -67.16
CA GLY A 142 22.22 11.04 -68.57
C GLY A 142 23.43 10.28 -69.05
N PHE A 143 23.30 9.75 -70.25
CA PHE A 143 24.34 8.96 -70.89
C PHE A 143 24.21 9.02 -72.41
N MET A 144 25.31 8.69 -73.08
CA MET A 144 25.42 8.72 -74.52
C MET A 144 25.74 7.32 -75.02
N LEU A 145 24.91 6.83 -75.95
CA LEU A 145 25.05 5.51 -76.55
C LEU A 145 25.29 5.64 -78.05
N LYS A 146 26.09 4.74 -78.61
CA LYS A 146 26.31 4.62 -80.05
C LYS A 146 25.76 3.29 -80.55
N SER A 147 24.87 3.30 -81.54
CA SER A 147 24.32 2.09 -82.19
C SER A 147 24.02 2.37 -83.66
N LYS A 148 23.96 1.35 -84.50
CA LYS A 148 23.49 1.44 -85.90
C LYS A 148 21.97 1.56 -85.99
N LYS A 149 21.24 1.37 -84.89
CA LYS A 149 19.78 1.53 -84.81
C LYS A 149 19.43 2.65 -83.82
N THR A 150 18.30 3.31 -84.05
CA THR A 150 17.73 4.24 -83.09
C THR A 150 17.36 3.51 -81.80
N ILE A 151 17.82 4.01 -80.66
CA ILE A 151 17.57 3.41 -79.34
C ILE A 151 16.31 4.06 -78.76
N ASN A 152 15.24 3.28 -78.63
CA ASN A 152 14.02 3.68 -77.94
C ASN A 152 13.76 2.73 -76.78
N PHE A 153 13.59 3.27 -75.58
CA PHE A 153 13.30 2.45 -74.40
C PHE A 153 11.78 2.36 -74.18
N ASN A 154 11.23 1.16 -74.28
CA ASN A 154 9.78 0.94 -74.06
C ASN A 154 9.47 0.58 -72.60
N ALA A 155 10.41 -0.08 -71.92
CA ALA A 155 10.26 -0.51 -70.54
C ALA A 155 11.61 -0.55 -69.82
N ALA A 156 11.57 -0.25 -68.52
CA ALA A 156 12.69 -0.44 -67.61
C ALA A 156 12.31 -1.34 -66.44
N LYS A 157 13.25 -2.17 -66.01
CA LYS A 157 13.20 -2.86 -64.72
C LYS A 157 13.98 -2.04 -63.70
N ILE A 158 13.31 -1.60 -62.64
CA ILE A 158 13.92 -0.79 -61.58
C ILE A 158 14.01 -1.64 -60.32
N TYR A 159 15.21 -1.75 -59.77
CA TYR A 159 15.52 -2.43 -58.52
C TYR A 159 15.85 -1.37 -57.47
N GLY A 160 15.50 -1.61 -56.20
CA GLY A 160 15.97 -0.79 -55.09
C GLY A 160 15.31 -1.14 -53.76
N LYS A 161 15.66 -0.43 -52.70
CA LYS A 161 15.19 -0.65 -51.33
C LYS A 161 14.45 0.57 -50.83
N PHE A 162 13.24 0.39 -50.30
CA PHE A 162 12.60 1.42 -49.50
C PHE A 162 13.19 1.42 -48.10
N ARG A 163 13.47 2.60 -47.52
CA ARG A 163 13.91 2.73 -46.13
C ARG A 163 12.78 3.29 -45.29
N GLN A 164 12.35 2.54 -44.27
CA GLN A 164 11.43 3.02 -43.24
C GLN A 164 12.19 3.32 -41.94
N LYS A 165 12.06 4.54 -41.39
CA LYS A 165 12.71 4.95 -40.13
C LYS A 165 12.02 4.31 -38.91
N LEU A 166 12.81 3.69 -38.04
CA LEU A 166 12.36 2.90 -36.88
C LEU A 166 12.30 3.73 -35.55
N LEU A 167 12.02 5.03 -35.61
CA LEU A 167 12.23 5.91 -34.45
C LEU A 167 11.17 5.75 -33.34
N TYR A 168 9.94 5.38 -33.70
CA TYR A 168 8.80 5.40 -32.77
C TYR A 168 8.67 4.15 -31.88
N THR A 169 9.30 3.03 -32.24
CA THR A 169 9.11 1.74 -31.53
C THR A 169 9.88 1.67 -30.21
N LYS A 170 11.08 2.26 -30.12
CA LYS A 170 11.94 2.16 -28.92
C LYS A 170 11.41 2.93 -27.71
N ALA A 171 10.92 4.16 -27.90
CA ALA A 171 10.39 4.98 -26.82
C ALA A 171 9.09 4.40 -26.25
N PHE A 172 8.23 3.88 -27.14
CA PHE A 172 6.98 3.22 -26.76
C PHE A 172 7.23 1.99 -25.86
N VAL A 173 8.18 1.13 -26.24
CA VAL A 173 8.57 -0.05 -25.44
C VAL A 173 9.11 0.37 -24.07
N ALA A 174 9.94 1.42 -23.98
CA ALA A 174 10.47 1.89 -22.70
C ALA A 174 9.37 2.36 -21.74
N ILE A 175 8.38 3.11 -22.24
CA ILE A 175 7.23 3.57 -21.45
C ILE A 175 6.41 2.38 -20.94
N LEU A 176 6.16 1.39 -21.81
CA LEU A 176 5.43 0.18 -21.45
C LEU A 176 6.10 -0.59 -20.30
N VAL A 177 7.42 -0.74 -20.36
CA VAL A 177 8.20 -1.39 -19.29
C VAL A 177 8.09 -0.62 -17.97
N ILE A 178 8.16 0.70 -17.99
CA ILE A 178 8.03 1.54 -16.77
C ILE A 178 6.64 1.35 -16.14
N ILE A 179 5.57 1.37 -16.94
CA ILE A 179 4.20 1.16 -16.45
C ILE A 179 4.07 -0.19 -15.76
N VAL A 180 4.64 -1.24 -16.35
CA VAL A 180 4.62 -2.60 -15.77
C VAL A 180 5.36 -2.65 -14.44
N LEU A 181 6.54 -2.03 -14.35
CA LEU A 181 7.30 -1.97 -13.10
C LEU A 181 6.53 -1.24 -12.00
N ILE A 182 5.85 -0.14 -12.33
CA ILE A 182 4.98 0.59 -11.39
C ILE A 182 3.84 -0.31 -10.90
N ILE A 183 3.18 -1.04 -11.80
CA ILE A 183 2.07 -1.95 -11.44
C ILE A 183 2.55 -3.07 -10.53
N ILE A 184 3.72 -3.67 -10.83
CA ILE A 184 4.33 -4.70 -9.97
C ILE A 184 4.67 -4.12 -8.60
N GLY A 185 5.23 -2.92 -8.54
CA GLY A 185 5.54 -2.21 -7.30
C GLY A 185 4.30 -1.93 -6.45
N MET A 186 3.23 -1.41 -7.05
CA MET A 186 1.95 -1.19 -6.39
C MET A 186 1.34 -2.49 -5.85
N PHE A 187 1.46 -3.59 -6.61
CA PHE A 187 0.98 -4.89 -6.19
C PHE A 187 1.77 -5.45 -5.00
N ALA A 188 3.10 -5.37 -5.05
CA ALA A 188 3.98 -5.76 -3.95
C ALA A 188 3.68 -4.94 -2.68
N LEU A 189 3.49 -3.62 -2.82
CA LEU A 189 3.12 -2.74 -1.71
C LEU A 189 1.76 -3.12 -1.09
N SER A 190 0.77 -3.47 -1.92
CA SER A 190 -0.54 -3.94 -1.44
C SER A 190 -0.44 -5.23 -0.63
N ILE A 191 0.40 -6.17 -1.05
CA ILE A 191 0.65 -7.41 -0.31
C ILE A 191 1.33 -7.10 1.03
N LEU A 192 2.38 -6.27 1.01
CA LEU A 192 3.11 -5.87 2.21
C LEU A 192 2.19 -5.18 3.22
N TYR A 193 1.35 -4.25 2.76
CA TYR A 193 0.38 -3.56 3.60
C TYR A 193 -0.63 -4.53 4.25
N LYS A 194 -1.12 -5.53 3.50
CA LYS A 194 -2.02 -6.57 4.05
C LYS A 194 -1.31 -7.41 5.10
N PHE A 195 -0.05 -7.75 4.89
CA PHE A 195 0.73 -8.52 5.84
C PHE A 195 0.99 -7.74 7.14
N TYR A 196 1.39 -6.47 7.01
CA TYR A 196 1.54 -5.54 8.14
C TYR A 196 0.24 -5.41 8.93
N LYS A 197 -0.88 -5.12 8.25
CA LYS A 197 -2.20 -5.00 8.88
C LYS A 197 -2.66 -6.30 9.54
N GLY A 198 -2.35 -7.44 8.93
CA GLY A 198 -2.64 -8.76 9.51
C GLY A 198 -1.94 -8.97 10.85
N ARG A 199 -0.62 -8.68 10.91
CA ARG A 199 0.16 -8.78 12.16
C ARG A 199 -0.33 -7.79 13.22
N LEU A 200 -0.63 -6.55 12.82
CA LEU A 200 -1.15 -5.53 13.73
C LEU A 200 -2.48 -5.97 14.36
N ASN A 201 -3.40 -6.49 13.56
CA ASN A 201 -4.67 -7.00 14.06
C ASN A 201 -4.48 -8.20 15.00
N GLN A 202 -3.55 -9.12 14.68
CA GLN A 202 -3.24 -10.24 15.57
C GLN A 202 -2.69 -9.78 16.93
N ALA A 203 -1.77 -8.81 16.93
CA ALA A 203 -1.25 -8.23 18.16
C ALA A 203 -2.34 -7.53 18.98
N LEU A 204 -3.23 -6.78 18.33
CA LEU A 204 -4.37 -6.12 18.99
C LEU A 204 -5.36 -7.13 19.58
N GLU A 205 -5.68 -8.19 18.84
CA GLU A 205 -6.56 -9.26 19.33
C GLU A 205 -5.92 -10.02 20.50
N GLN A 206 -4.60 -10.23 20.47
CA GLN A 206 -3.90 -10.85 21.59
C GLN A 206 -3.97 -9.99 22.85
N VAL A 207 -3.69 -8.69 22.76
CA VAL A 207 -3.82 -7.76 23.90
C VAL A 207 -5.26 -7.70 24.41
N ARG A 208 -6.26 -7.74 23.52
CA ARG A 208 -7.67 -7.83 23.93
C ARG A 208 -7.98 -9.12 24.67
N HIS A 209 -7.52 -10.25 24.14
CA HIS A 209 -7.73 -11.56 24.74
C HIS A 209 -7.07 -11.67 26.12
N GLU A 210 -5.86 -11.15 26.27
CA GLU A 210 -5.17 -11.06 27.57
C GLU A 210 -5.95 -10.21 28.57
N ASN A 211 -6.47 -9.05 28.17
CA ASN A 211 -7.31 -8.22 29.04
C ASN A 211 -8.62 -8.90 29.44
N ILE A 212 -9.27 -9.62 28.53
CA ILE A 212 -10.50 -10.38 28.81
C ILE A 212 -10.20 -11.48 29.84
N ILE A 213 -9.11 -12.23 29.66
CA ILE A 213 -8.69 -13.25 30.63
C ILE A 213 -8.48 -12.60 32.00
N ILE A 214 -7.72 -11.50 32.09
CA ILE A 214 -7.46 -10.81 33.36
C ILE A 214 -8.79 -10.38 34.01
N GLN A 215 -9.71 -9.78 33.25
CA GLN A 215 -11.02 -9.37 33.77
C GLN A 215 -11.83 -10.56 34.28
N GLN A 216 -11.92 -11.64 33.51
CA GLN A 216 -12.66 -12.84 33.89
C GLN A 216 -12.04 -13.50 35.13
N THR A 217 -10.73 -13.68 35.17
CA THR A 217 -10.02 -14.23 36.32
C THR A 217 -10.23 -13.40 37.58
N MET A 218 -10.09 -12.07 37.49
CA MET A 218 -10.33 -11.18 38.63
C MET A 218 -11.78 -11.20 39.11
N SER A 219 -12.75 -11.21 38.20
CA SER A 219 -14.17 -11.33 38.56
C SER A 219 -14.50 -12.69 39.18
N THR A 220 -13.87 -13.77 38.72
CA THR A 220 -13.99 -15.10 39.34
C THR A 220 -13.43 -15.11 40.75
N PHE A 221 -12.24 -14.54 40.98
CA PHE A 221 -11.68 -14.43 42.34
C PHE A 221 -12.57 -13.59 43.26
N SER A 222 -13.04 -12.44 42.79
CA SER A 222 -13.99 -11.62 43.54
C SER A 222 -15.28 -12.37 43.88
N SER A 223 -15.81 -13.15 42.94
CA SER A 223 -17.01 -13.97 43.18
C SER A 223 -16.79 -15.05 44.25
N PHE A 224 -15.57 -15.60 44.37
CA PHE A 224 -15.25 -16.52 45.46
C PHE A 224 -15.22 -15.83 46.83
N ILE A 225 -14.70 -14.60 46.90
CA ILE A 225 -14.73 -13.78 48.13
C ILE A 225 -16.19 -13.49 48.52
N ASP A 226 -16.97 -12.95 47.58
CA ASP A 226 -18.38 -12.58 47.79
C ASP A 226 -19.25 -13.79 48.19
N ASN A 227 -18.90 -15.01 47.76
CA ASN A 227 -19.60 -16.23 48.19
C ASN A 227 -19.22 -16.67 49.61
N LYS A 228 -17.99 -16.36 50.06
CA LYS A 228 -17.52 -16.66 51.42
C LYS A 228 -18.08 -15.68 52.47
N ASP A 229 -18.37 -14.44 52.04
CA ASP A 229 -19.04 -13.40 52.82
C ASP A 229 -20.39 -13.04 52.16
N PRO A 230 -21.45 -13.85 52.36
CA PRO A 230 -22.71 -13.74 51.61
C PRO A 230 -23.40 -12.37 51.76
N TYR A 231 -23.07 -11.62 52.81
CA TYR A 231 -23.63 -10.31 53.10
C TYR A 231 -23.06 -9.21 52.20
N THR A 232 -21.96 -9.50 51.49
CA THR A 232 -21.25 -8.56 50.64
C THR A 232 -21.43 -8.86 49.14
N ARG A 233 -22.46 -9.62 48.74
CA ARG A 233 -22.65 -9.93 47.30
C ARG A 233 -22.69 -8.66 46.43
N GLY A 234 -21.76 -8.58 45.48
CA GLY A 234 -21.58 -7.44 44.58
C GLY A 234 -20.91 -6.21 45.20
N HIS A 235 -20.52 -6.26 46.47
CA HIS A 235 -19.81 -5.20 47.19
C HIS A 235 -18.49 -4.87 46.51
N SER A 236 -17.66 -5.88 46.30
CA SER A 236 -16.36 -5.77 45.65
C SER A 236 -16.46 -5.06 44.30
N HIS A 237 -17.48 -5.38 43.51
CA HIS A 237 -17.74 -4.73 42.22
C HIS A 237 -18.16 -3.26 42.36
N ARG A 238 -19.02 -2.92 43.32
CA ARG A 238 -19.44 -1.52 43.58
C ARG A 238 -18.26 -0.67 44.05
N VAL A 239 -17.48 -1.17 45.01
CA VAL A 239 -16.26 -0.51 45.50
C VAL A 239 -15.26 -0.30 44.36
N ALA A 240 -15.05 -1.30 43.51
CA ALA A 240 -14.21 -1.19 42.32
C ALA A 240 -14.69 -0.07 41.37
N ASN A 241 -15.99 0.01 41.10
CA ASN A 241 -16.57 1.04 40.24
C ASN A 241 -16.44 2.45 40.84
N TYR A 242 -16.70 2.62 42.14
CA TYR A 242 -16.52 3.89 42.83
C TYR A 242 -15.05 4.33 42.83
N THR A 243 -14.14 3.41 43.15
CA THR A 243 -12.69 3.67 43.14
C THR A 243 -12.22 4.12 41.75
N ARG A 244 -12.67 3.44 40.69
CA ARG A 244 -12.37 3.82 39.29
C ARG A 244 -12.90 5.22 38.95
N GLU A 245 -14.14 5.52 39.30
CA GLU A 245 -14.73 6.83 39.00
C GLU A 245 -14.04 7.96 39.78
N MET A 246 -13.63 7.70 41.03
CA MET A 246 -12.82 8.65 41.80
C MET A 246 -11.48 8.95 41.08
N TYR A 247 -10.77 7.92 40.61
CA TYR A 247 -9.54 8.10 39.82
C TYR A 247 -9.78 8.89 38.53
N LYS A 248 -10.89 8.61 37.84
CA LYS A 248 -11.26 9.36 36.65
C LYS A 248 -11.48 10.85 36.94
N ARG A 249 -12.16 11.20 38.03
CA ARG A 249 -12.39 12.60 38.44
C ARG A 249 -11.14 13.31 38.95
N MET A 250 -10.19 12.56 39.48
CA MET A 250 -8.87 13.07 39.83
C MET A 250 -7.94 13.24 38.61
N GLY A 251 -8.38 12.90 37.40
CA GLY A 251 -7.64 13.15 36.16
C GLY A 251 -6.64 12.05 35.74
N PHE A 252 -6.69 10.87 36.36
CA PHE A 252 -5.81 9.75 36.03
C PHE A 252 -6.11 9.16 34.64
N SER A 253 -5.11 8.54 34.02
CA SER A 253 -5.25 7.91 32.69
C SER A 253 -6.19 6.70 32.71
N PRO A 254 -6.78 6.29 31.57
CA PRO A 254 -7.65 5.10 31.50
C PRO A 254 -6.97 3.82 32.03
N LYS A 255 -5.65 3.71 31.88
CA LYS A 255 -4.86 2.59 32.39
C LYS A 255 -4.80 2.58 33.92
N GLU A 256 -4.54 3.73 34.54
CA GLU A 256 -4.53 3.89 36.00
C GLU A 256 -5.92 3.71 36.61
N GLN A 257 -6.96 4.21 35.93
CA GLN A 257 -8.36 3.96 36.30
C GLN A 257 -8.67 2.45 36.33
N GLN A 258 -8.17 1.69 35.34
CA GLN A 258 -8.35 0.24 35.30
C GLN A 258 -7.58 -0.47 36.42
N TYR A 259 -6.39 0.00 36.77
CA TYR A 259 -5.66 -0.51 37.94
C TYR A 259 -6.38 -0.23 39.25
N ALA A 260 -6.95 0.97 39.40
CA ALA A 260 -7.75 1.34 40.56
C ALA A 260 -9.03 0.48 40.67
N TYR A 261 -9.66 0.16 39.53
CA TYR A 261 -10.78 -0.79 39.49
C TYR A 261 -10.38 -2.16 40.05
N TYR A 262 -9.30 -2.77 39.55
CA TYR A 262 -8.87 -4.09 40.02
C TYR A 262 -8.43 -4.07 41.49
N ALA A 263 -7.80 -2.99 41.93
CA ALA A 263 -7.43 -2.79 43.33
C ALA A 263 -8.67 -2.78 44.25
N GLY A 264 -9.71 -2.02 43.88
CA GLY A 264 -10.98 -2.03 44.62
C GLY A 264 -11.70 -3.38 44.56
N LEU A 265 -11.61 -4.10 43.43
CA LEU A 265 -12.25 -5.41 43.26
C LEU A 265 -11.64 -6.49 44.16
N MET A 266 -10.34 -6.37 44.45
CA MET A 266 -9.56 -7.39 45.16
C MET A 266 -9.20 -7.00 46.59
N HIS A 267 -9.60 -5.82 47.07
CA HIS A 267 -9.19 -5.27 48.38
C HIS A 267 -9.39 -6.27 49.54
N ASP A 268 -10.45 -7.07 49.47
CA ASP A 268 -10.90 -8.03 50.48
C ASP A 268 -10.45 -9.48 50.24
N ILE A 269 -9.56 -9.76 49.27
CA ILE A 269 -9.17 -11.13 48.88
C ILE A 269 -8.67 -11.99 50.05
N GLY A 270 -8.02 -11.37 51.03
CA GLY A 270 -7.50 -12.09 52.19
C GLY A 270 -8.57 -12.68 53.11
N LYS A 271 -9.85 -12.27 52.98
CA LYS A 271 -10.97 -12.88 53.72
C LYS A 271 -11.07 -14.38 53.46
N ILE A 272 -10.53 -14.87 52.34
CA ILE A 272 -10.44 -16.31 52.04
C ILE A 272 -9.69 -17.11 53.11
N THR A 273 -8.77 -16.47 53.83
CA THR A 273 -7.96 -17.09 54.89
C THR A 273 -8.65 -17.12 56.26
N ILE A 274 -9.78 -16.43 56.41
CA ILE A 274 -10.52 -16.34 57.67
C ILE A 274 -11.53 -17.48 57.76
N LYS A 275 -11.68 -18.05 58.95
CA LYS A 275 -12.68 -19.12 59.21
C LYS A 275 -14.09 -18.56 59.11
N ASP A 276 -14.99 -19.35 58.52
CA ASP A 276 -16.38 -18.92 58.27
C ASP A 276 -17.13 -18.62 59.58
N GLU A 277 -16.81 -19.32 60.68
CA GLU A 277 -17.44 -19.07 61.98
C GLU A 277 -17.09 -17.69 62.55
N VAL A 278 -15.90 -17.18 62.25
CA VAL A 278 -15.44 -15.84 62.69
C VAL A 278 -15.97 -14.78 61.74
N LEU A 279 -15.87 -15.01 60.43
CA LEU A 279 -16.27 -14.04 59.40
C LEU A 279 -17.78 -13.76 59.43
N ASN A 280 -18.60 -14.79 59.64
CA ASN A 280 -20.07 -14.70 59.61
C ASN A 280 -20.70 -14.55 61.01
N LYS A 281 -19.91 -14.26 62.04
CA LYS A 281 -20.41 -14.14 63.41
C LYS A 281 -21.35 -12.94 63.57
N THR A 282 -22.54 -13.18 64.10
CA THR A 282 -23.57 -12.15 64.31
C THR A 282 -23.48 -11.44 65.67
N THR A 283 -22.66 -11.97 66.58
CA THR A 283 -22.38 -11.40 67.90
C THR A 283 -21.06 -10.65 67.91
N ARG A 284 -20.80 -9.89 68.98
CA ARG A 284 -19.54 -9.14 69.11
C ARG A 284 -18.35 -10.11 69.08
N LEU A 285 -17.37 -9.79 68.25
CA LEU A 285 -16.12 -10.53 68.15
C LEU A 285 -15.29 -10.37 69.43
N SER A 286 -14.62 -11.43 69.86
CA SER A 286 -13.58 -11.35 70.89
C SER A 286 -12.36 -10.59 70.35
N THR A 287 -11.44 -10.20 71.24
CA THR A 287 -10.18 -9.56 70.84
C THR A 287 -9.40 -10.43 69.86
N ASP A 288 -9.29 -11.72 70.13
CA ASP A 288 -8.57 -12.68 69.27
C ASP A 288 -9.24 -12.85 67.90
N GLU A 289 -10.57 -12.94 67.88
CA GLU A 289 -11.35 -13.01 66.63
C GLU A 289 -11.19 -11.73 65.80
N TRP A 290 -11.17 -10.57 66.46
CA TRP A 290 -10.92 -9.30 65.80
C TRP A 290 -9.51 -9.21 65.19
N GLU A 291 -8.49 -9.65 65.93
CA GLU A 291 -7.12 -9.75 65.40
C GLU A 291 -7.02 -10.71 64.21
N MET A 292 -7.79 -11.81 64.21
CA MET A 292 -7.88 -12.70 63.06
C MET A 292 -8.47 -11.99 61.85
N ILE A 293 -9.55 -11.22 62.01
CA ILE A 293 -10.14 -10.46 60.90
C ILE A 293 -9.14 -9.44 60.35
N GLN A 294 -8.43 -8.70 61.20
CA GLN A 294 -7.46 -7.70 60.74
C GLN A 294 -6.36 -8.29 59.84
N LYS A 295 -5.97 -9.55 60.07
CA LYS A 295 -4.95 -10.26 59.28
C LYS A 295 -5.36 -10.51 57.82
N HIS A 296 -6.62 -10.31 57.42
CA HIS A 296 -6.99 -10.43 56.01
C HIS A 296 -6.22 -9.46 55.11
N THR A 297 -5.84 -8.28 55.62
CA THR A 297 -5.00 -7.31 54.89
C THR A 297 -3.62 -7.90 54.57
N ILE A 298 -2.90 -8.38 55.59
CA ILE A 298 -1.57 -9.00 55.46
C ILE A 298 -1.65 -10.26 54.59
N ASN A 299 -2.60 -11.14 54.88
CA ASN A 299 -2.74 -12.40 54.16
C ASN A 299 -3.11 -12.16 52.69
N GLY A 300 -3.98 -11.18 52.41
CA GLY A 300 -4.35 -10.79 51.05
C GLY A 300 -3.17 -10.20 50.28
N ALA A 301 -2.38 -9.33 50.92
CA ALA A 301 -1.16 -8.78 50.35
C ALA A 301 -0.15 -9.88 50.01
N GLU A 302 0.05 -10.84 50.92
CA GLU A 302 0.92 -11.99 50.71
C GLU A 302 0.44 -12.90 49.57
N LEU A 303 -0.87 -13.14 49.45
CA LEU A 303 -1.46 -13.89 48.33
C LEU A 303 -1.21 -13.22 46.98
N LEU A 304 -1.19 -11.89 46.95
CA LEU A 304 -1.05 -11.10 45.72
C LEU A 304 0.38 -10.60 45.47
N LYS A 305 1.36 -10.90 46.33
CA LYS A 305 2.73 -10.40 46.22
C LYS A 305 3.40 -10.65 44.85
N ASN A 306 3.02 -11.75 44.20
CA ASN A 306 3.56 -12.14 42.89
C ASN A 306 2.72 -11.61 41.71
N PHE A 307 1.61 -10.90 41.97
CA PHE A 307 0.74 -10.33 40.94
C PHE A 307 1.25 -8.96 40.47
N THR A 308 2.47 -8.93 39.95
CA THR A 308 3.21 -7.68 39.65
C THR A 308 2.64 -6.88 38.47
N ILE A 309 1.76 -7.48 37.67
CA ILE A 309 1.13 -6.81 36.51
C ILE A 309 0.11 -5.73 36.93
N LEU A 310 -0.31 -5.72 38.21
CA LEU A 310 -1.20 -4.70 38.79
C LEU A 310 -0.49 -3.95 39.92
N PRO A 311 0.18 -2.82 39.62
CA PRO A 311 1.09 -2.16 40.57
C PRO A 311 0.40 -1.60 41.83
N LEU A 312 -0.93 -1.40 41.82
CA LEU A 312 -1.68 -0.81 42.93
C LEU A 312 -2.35 -1.83 43.86
N ILE A 313 -2.41 -3.10 43.45
CA ILE A 313 -3.29 -4.07 44.10
C ILE A 313 -2.82 -4.42 45.52
N ASN A 314 -1.50 -4.55 45.70
CA ASN A 314 -0.92 -4.95 46.98
C ASN A 314 -1.14 -3.86 48.04
N ASP A 315 -0.82 -2.61 47.68
CA ASP A 315 -1.01 -1.46 48.58
C ASP A 315 -2.47 -1.25 48.96
N ALA A 316 -3.40 -1.44 48.01
CA ALA A 316 -4.82 -1.35 48.29
C ALA A 316 -5.25 -2.41 49.32
N VAL A 317 -4.87 -3.67 49.11
CA VAL A 317 -5.24 -4.77 50.01
C VAL A 317 -4.61 -4.61 51.38
N LEU A 318 -3.34 -4.21 51.46
CA LEU A 318 -2.63 -4.10 52.73
C LEU A 318 -3.10 -2.91 53.57
N TYR A 319 -3.41 -1.77 52.94
CA TYR A 319 -3.58 -0.50 53.64
C TYR A 319 -4.99 0.10 53.59
N HIS A 320 -5.99 -0.54 52.96
CA HIS A 320 -7.34 0.07 52.84
C HIS A 320 -8.07 0.30 54.18
N HIS A 321 -7.61 -0.33 55.27
CA HIS A 321 -8.10 -0.07 56.63
C HIS A 321 -7.21 0.86 57.46
N GLU A 322 -6.16 1.42 56.86
CA GLU A 322 -5.46 2.56 57.44
C GLU A 322 -6.37 3.79 57.47
N ARG A 323 -6.23 4.59 58.53
CA ARG A 323 -7.03 5.81 58.74
C ARG A 323 -6.11 7.00 58.62
N TYR A 324 -6.58 8.08 57.99
CA TYR A 324 -5.79 9.27 57.73
C TYR A 324 -5.16 9.89 59.00
N ASP A 325 -5.78 9.72 60.17
CA ASP A 325 -5.29 10.15 61.48
C ASP A 325 -4.22 9.24 62.12
N GLY A 326 -3.94 8.07 61.54
CA GLY A 326 -3.01 7.06 62.06
C GLY A 326 -3.62 6.09 63.08
N THR A 327 -4.95 6.07 63.24
CA THR A 327 -5.65 5.17 64.18
C THR A 327 -6.15 3.87 63.54
N GLY A 328 -5.82 3.65 62.26
CA GLY A 328 -6.19 2.47 61.50
C GLY A 328 -5.34 1.24 61.81
N TYR A 329 -5.40 0.26 60.92
CA TYR A 329 -4.58 -0.94 60.99
C TYR A 329 -4.10 -1.34 59.58
N ILE A 330 -2.98 -2.06 59.44
CA ILE A 330 -2.18 -2.69 60.52
C ILE A 330 -0.89 -1.94 60.89
N ASN A 331 -0.38 -1.08 60.01
CA ASN A 331 0.86 -0.34 60.19
C ASN A 331 0.67 1.02 60.86
N ARG A 332 -0.58 1.51 60.97
CA ARG A 332 -0.92 2.82 61.55
C ARG A 332 -0.26 3.98 60.81
N LEU A 333 -0.20 3.86 59.49
CA LEU A 333 0.28 4.92 58.60
C LEU A 333 -0.61 6.16 58.74
N LYS A 334 -0.04 7.35 58.58
CA LYS A 334 -0.75 8.62 58.79
C LYS A 334 -0.67 9.51 57.56
N GLY A 335 -1.78 10.18 57.26
CA GLY A 335 -1.84 11.17 56.20
C GLY A 335 -1.51 10.60 54.82
N GLU A 336 -0.55 11.22 54.14
CA GLU A 336 -0.15 10.85 52.77
C GLU A 336 0.86 9.70 52.71
N ASP A 337 1.36 9.22 53.86
CA ASP A 337 2.16 7.98 53.94
C ASP A 337 1.32 6.76 53.58
N ILE A 338 -0.01 6.86 53.70
CA ILE A 338 -0.95 5.88 53.20
C ILE A 338 -1.00 6.00 51.66
N PRO A 339 -0.77 4.92 50.89
CA PRO A 339 -0.86 4.97 49.43
C PRO A 339 -2.20 5.54 48.96
N LEU A 340 -2.17 6.34 47.89
CA LEU A 340 -3.36 7.01 47.35
C LEU A 340 -4.50 6.02 47.05
N ILE A 341 -4.16 4.85 46.48
CA ILE A 341 -5.15 3.81 46.18
C ILE A 341 -5.85 3.31 47.44
N ALA A 342 -5.12 3.07 48.53
CA ALA A 342 -5.69 2.62 49.79
C ALA A 342 -6.61 3.68 50.41
N ARG A 343 -6.20 4.97 50.40
CA ARG A 343 -7.06 6.09 50.83
C ARG A 343 -8.35 6.18 50.01
N THR A 344 -8.27 5.91 48.71
CA THR A 344 -9.42 5.93 47.80
C THR A 344 -10.36 4.75 48.08
N VAL A 345 -9.81 3.53 48.17
CA VAL A 345 -10.59 2.31 48.47
C VAL A 345 -11.27 2.42 49.83
N CYS A 346 -10.59 2.96 50.85
CA CYS A 346 -11.17 3.19 52.19
C CYS A 346 -12.46 4.03 52.14
N ILE A 347 -12.46 5.10 51.34
CA ILE A 347 -13.63 5.97 51.15
C ILE A 347 -14.73 5.23 50.37
N ALA A 348 -14.37 4.54 49.29
CA ALA A 348 -15.31 3.79 48.46
C ALA A 348 -15.99 2.64 49.21
N ASP A 349 -15.23 1.86 49.98
CA ASP A 349 -15.74 0.79 50.87
C ASP A 349 -16.66 1.36 51.95
N SER A 350 -16.23 2.44 52.62
CA SER A 350 -17.04 3.09 53.65
C SER A 350 -18.36 3.66 53.09
N TYR A 351 -18.33 4.21 51.87
CA TYR A 351 -19.55 4.62 51.18
C TYR A 351 -20.46 3.43 50.91
N ASP A 352 -19.95 2.36 50.29
CA ASP A 352 -20.78 1.18 49.97
C ASP A 352 -21.38 0.57 51.23
N ALA A 353 -20.60 0.50 52.30
CA ALA A 353 -21.05 0.07 53.62
C ALA A 353 -22.26 0.89 54.10
N MET A 354 -22.24 2.22 53.95
CA MET A 354 -23.33 3.12 54.35
C MET A 354 -24.53 3.11 53.40
N ALA A 355 -24.29 2.94 52.09
CA ALA A 355 -25.30 3.02 51.04
C ALA A 355 -26.09 1.72 50.85
N THR A 356 -25.65 0.61 51.46
CA THR A 356 -26.26 -0.71 51.34
C THR A 356 -26.93 -1.17 52.63
N ASN A 357 -27.96 -2.02 52.48
CA ASN A 357 -28.59 -2.67 53.63
C ASN A 357 -27.66 -3.77 54.15
N ARG A 358 -27.47 -3.82 55.47
CA ARG A 358 -26.79 -4.91 56.18
C ARG A 358 -27.76 -5.59 57.13
N CYS A 359 -27.46 -6.80 57.57
CA CYS A 359 -28.35 -7.60 58.43
C CYS A 359 -28.82 -6.88 59.70
N TYR A 360 -28.00 -5.98 60.22
CA TYR A 360 -28.24 -5.24 61.45
C TYR A 360 -28.56 -3.75 61.23
N ARG A 361 -28.60 -3.27 59.97
CA ARG A 361 -28.74 -1.84 59.68
C ARG A 361 -29.27 -1.56 58.27
N LEU A 362 -30.31 -0.72 58.18
CA LEU A 362 -30.75 -0.16 56.90
C LEU A 362 -29.73 0.83 56.33
N LYS A 363 -29.72 0.97 55.00
CA LYS A 363 -28.91 1.98 54.31
C LYS A 363 -29.23 3.38 54.81
N PHE A 364 -28.21 4.25 54.80
CA PHE A 364 -28.36 5.64 55.21
C PHE A 364 -28.93 6.51 54.08
N SER A 365 -29.53 7.65 54.44
CA SER A 365 -29.91 8.67 53.45
C SER A 365 -28.66 9.31 52.85
N GLU A 366 -28.77 9.79 51.60
CA GLU A 366 -27.66 10.43 50.90
C GLU A 366 -27.07 11.60 51.71
N GLU A 367 -27.93 12.46 52.26
CA GLU A 367 -27.52 13.58 53.13
C GLU A 367 -26.71 13.10 54.35
N ARG A 368 -27.16 12.02 55.00
CA ARG A 368 -26.45 11.45 56.15
C ARG A 368 -25.08 10.90 55.75
N ILE A 369 -24.99 10.26 54.58
CA ILE A 369 -23.72 9.74 54.05
C ILE A 369 -22.74 10.87 53.77
N ILE A 370 -23.18 11.93 53.08
CA ILE A 370 -22.34 13.10 52.76
C ILE A 370 -21.87 13.78 54.06
N ASN A 371 -22.77 13.96 55.02
CA ASN A 371 -22.43 14.54 56.32
C ASN A 371 -21.40 13.68 57.07
N GLU A 372 -21.53 12.36 57.04
CA GLU A 372 -20.58 11.45 57.70
C GLU A 372 -19.21 11.45 57.02
N LEU A 373 -19.15 11.40 55.68
CA LEU A 373 -17.91 11.51 54.92
C LEU A 373 -17.18 12.83 55.23
N THR A 374 -17.93 13.93 55.28
CA THR A 374 -17.38 15.26 55.58
C THR A 374 -16.91 15.38 57.03
N ARG A 375 -17.68 14.85 57.99
CA ARG A 375 -17.33 14.82 59.41
C ARG A 375 -16.06 14.01 59.70
N CYS A 376 -15.84 12.95 58.91
CA CYS A 376 -14.69 12.05 59.03
C CYS A 376 -13.49 12.45 58.16
N ALA A 377 -13.59 13.54 57.39
CA ALA A 377 -12.46 14.11 56.64
C ALA A 377 -11.33 14.55 57.59
N GLY A 378 -10.09 14.21 57.25
CA GLY A 378 -8.91 14.45 58.11
C GLY A 378 -8.78 13.48 59.30
N LYS A 379 -9.77 12.62 59.53
CA LYS A 379 -9.75 11.55 60.54
C LYS A 379 -9.64 10.18 59.88
N GLN A 380 -10.78 9.63 59.47
CA GLN A 380 -10.79 8.36 58.73
C GLN A 380 -10.31 8.57 57.30
N PHE A 381 -10.79 9.63 56.66
CA PHE A 381 -10.67 9.84 55.23
C PHE A 381 -9.72 10.97 54.91
N ASP A 382 -9.07 10.87 53.75
CA ASP A 382 -8.27 11.96 53.21
C ASP A 382 -9.15 13.17 52.87
N PRO A 383 -8.92 14.35 53.48
CA PRO A 383 -9.72 15.55 53.24
C PRO A 383 -9.64 16.07 51.80
N LYS A 384 -8.60 15.72 51.04
CA LYS A 384 -8.46 16.07 49.61
C LYS A 384 -9.29 15.17 48.70
N ILE A 385 -9.58 13.93 49.14
CA ILE A 385 -10.29 12.93 48.32
C ILE A 385 -11.79 12.90 48.64
N VAL A 386 -12.19 13.20 49.88
CA VAL A 386 -13.62 13.26 50.28
C VAL A 386 -14.48 14.09 49.32
N PRO A 387 -14.07 15.31 48.89
CA PRO A 387 -14.86 16.10 47.94
C PRO A 387 -15.13 15.38 46.62
N VAL A 388 -14.20 14.53 46.17
CA VAL A 388 -14.36 13.73 44.95
C VAL A 388 -15.50 12.74 45.12
N MET A 389 -15.53 11.98 46.23
CA MET A 389 -16.62 11.03 46.48
C MET A 389 -17.97 11.74 46.68
N VAL A 390 -17.98 12.86 47.42
CA VAL A 390 -19.19 13.68 47.59
C VAL A 390 -19.72 14.14 46.24
N SER A 391 -18.85 14.58 45.32
CA SER A 391 -19.29 14.97 43.97
C SER A 391 -19.95 13.82 43.19
N ILE A 392 -19.45 12.58 43.34
CA ILE A 392 -20.01 11.39 42.63
C ILE A 392 -21.40 11.05 43.19
N ILE A 393 -21.59 11.27 44.49
CA ILE A 393 -22.88 11.09 45.15
C ILE A 393 -23.85 12.17 44.67
N SER A 394 -23.48 13.45 44.78
CA SER A 394 -24.38 14.58 44.54
C SER A 394 -24.85 14.72 43.09
N ASP A 395 -24.07 14.27 42.10
CA ASP A 395 -24.51 14.25 40.70
C ASP A 395 -25.21 12.94 40.28
N GLY A 396 -25.41 12.03 41.23
CA GLY A 396 -26.11 10.76 41.03
C GLY A 396 -25.32 9.73 40.21
N THR A 397 -24.03 9.94 39.94
CA THR A 397 -23.20 8.96 39.22
C THR A 397 -23.12 7.63 39.96
N VAL A 398 -23.16 7.64 41.29
CA VAL A 398 -23.21 6.42 42.13
C VAL A 398 -24.35 5.46 41.78
N TYR A 399 -25.46 5.94 41.21
CA TYR A 399 -26.61 5.11 40.84
C TYR A 399 -26.48 4.44 39.46
N LYS A 400 -25.45 4.83 38.68
CA LYS A 400 -25.14 4.31 37.34
C LYS A 400 -23.98 3.31 37.34
N LEU A 401 -23.31 3.18 38.49
CA LEU A 401 -22.13 2.35 38.75
C LEU A 401 -22.51 1.12 39.55
#